data_AF-A0A916SNH4-F1
#
_entry.id   AF-A0A916SNH4-F1
#
_cell.length_a   1.000
_cell.length_b   1.000
_cell.length_c   1.000
_cell.angle_alpha   90.00
_cell.angle_beta   90.00
_cell.angle_gamma   90.00
#
_symmetry.space_group_name_H-M   'P 1'
#
loop_
_entity.id
_entity.type
_entity.pdbx_description
1 polymer ?
#
loop_
_entity_poly.entity_id
_entity_poly.type
_entity_poly.pdbx_seq_one_letter_code
_entity_poly.pdbx_strand_id
1 'polypeptide(L)'
;MENAAPSGKHGCEGVNTPFVAAKQKQAILEQEYREAGAALKSFPGSGSGVLGLTPDAVRELPEWQSAKRRHDTAFSSLRDFNAAFVKAFHKELRAERRAQLRGMRTDK
;
A
#
# COMPACT_ATOMS: atom_id res chain seq x y z
N MET A 1 21.30 53.16 -7.17
CA MET A 1 21.79 52.24 -8.20
C MET A 1 21.25 50.86 -7.87
N GLU A 2 20.31 50.46 -8.71
CA GLU A 2 19.74 49.13 -8.89
C GLU A 2 20.87 48.11 -9.10
N ASN A 3 20.76 46.92 -8.51
CA ASN A 3 21.34 45.72 -9.09
C ASN A 3 20.54 44.50 -8.65
N ALA A 4 19.95 43.86 -9.67
CA ALA A 4 19.17 42.64 -9.60
C ALA A 4 20.04 41.40 -9.37
N ALA A 5 19.43 40.42 -8.68
CA ALA A 5 19.57 38.95 -8.65
C ALA A 5 20.88 38.26 -9.15
N PRO A 6 21.18 37.07 -8.59
CA PRO A 6 20.65 35.90 -9.30
C PRO A 6 20.10 34.79 -8.39
N SER A 7 19.10 34.11 -8.94
CA SER A 7 18.55 32.85 -8.49
C SER A 7 19.64 31.82 -8.12
N GLY A 8 19.67 31.45 -6.85
CA GLY A 8 20.43 30.32 -6.33
C GLY A 8 19.54 29.08 -6.20
N LYS A 9 19.71 28.18 -7.17
CA LYS A 9 19.03 26.90 -7.34
C LYS A 9 19.06 26.08 -6.04
N HIS A 10 17.90 25.88 -5.41
CA HIS A 10 17.75 24.75 -4.49
C HIS A 10 17.30 23.57 -5.36
N GLY A 11 18.28 22.92 -5.98
CA GLY A 11 18.08 21.59 -6.53
C GLY A 11 17.60 20.69 -5.41
N CYS A 12 16.37 20.18 -5.53
CA CYS A 12 15.79 19.25 -4.59
C CYS A 12 16.43 17.88 -4.82
N GLU A 13 17.65 17.72 -4.30
CA GLU A 13 18.26 16.41 -4.09
C GLU A 13 17.30 15.55 -3.25
N GLY A 14 16.80 14.46 -3.85
CA GLY A 14 16.07 13.37 -3.21
C GLY A 14 15.18 13.75 -2.02
N VAL A 15 14.03 14.41 -2.26
CA VAL A 15 13.17 14.84 -1.15
C VAL A 15 12.52 13.62 -0.47
N ASN A 16 13.15 13.18 0.63
CA ASN A 16 12.61 12.26 1.62
C ASN A 16 11.48 12.96 2.40
N THR A 17 10.40 13.35 1.70
CA THR A 17 9.24 13.97 2.35
C THR A 17 8.55 12.92 3.24
N PRO A 18 7.93 13.34 4.35
CA PRO A 18 7.14 12.43 5.18
C PRO A 18 6.05 11.71 4.39
N PHE A 19 5.50 12.36 3.34
CA PHE A 19 4.53 11.75 2.44
C PHE A 19 5.15 10.63 1.58
N VAL A 20 6.32 10.85 0.99
CA VAL A 20 7.03 9.83 0.19
C VAL A 20 7.44 8.65 1.06
N ALA A 21 7.98 8.90 2.25
CA ALA A 21 8.33 7.83 3.21
C ALA A 21 7.10 7.03 3.64
N ALA A 22 5.96 7.70 3.87
CA ALA A 22 4.71 7.03 4.19
C ALA A 22 4.19 6.17 3.02
N LYS A 23 4.32 6.63 1.76
CA LYS A 23 3.99 5.82 0.57
C LYS A 23 4.90 4.60 0.42
N GLN A 24 6.19 4.74 0.70
CA GLN A 24 7.12 3.59 0.72
C GLN A 24 6.72 2.57 1.77
N LYS A 25 6.37 3.02 2.99
CA LYS A 25 5.86 2.14 4.05
C LYS A 25 4.54 1.47 3.65
N GLN A 26 3.63 2.19 3.01
CA GLN A 26 2.40 1.61 2.46
C GLN A 26 2.73 0.48 1.47
N ALA A 27 3.63 0.73 0.53
CA ALA A 27 4.02 -0.26 -0.48
C ALA A 27 4.63 -1.52 0.14
N ILE A 28 5.45 -1.38 1.20
CA ILE A 28 5.99 -2.52 1.95
C ILE A 28 4.87 -3.34 2.61
N LEU A 29 3.92 -2.68 3.27
CA LEU A 29 2.79 -3.36 3.92
C LEU A 29 1.86 -4.03 2.89
N GLU A 30 1.63 -3.39 1.75
CA GLU A 30 0.89 -3.99 0.64
C GLU A 30 1.60 -5.20 0.06
N GLN A 31 2.93 -5.15 -0.08
CA GLN A 31 3.72 -6.27 -0.55
C GLN A 31 3.64 -7.45 0.41
N GLU A 32 3.83 -7.22 1.72
CA GLU A 32 3.71 -8.26 2.74
C GLU A 32 2.30 -8.88 2.76
N TYR A 33 1.26 -8.06 2.63
CA TYR A 33 -0.13 -8.54 2.53
C TYR A 33 -0.33 -9.42 1.28
N ARG A 34 0.22 -9.03 0.13
CA ARG A 34 0.14 -9.82 -1.11
C ARG A 34 0.88 -11.14 -0.98
N GLU A 35 2.09 -11.14 -0.43
CA GLU A 35 2.89 -12.35 -0.22
C GLU A 35 2.21 -13.33 0.74
N ALA A 36 1.70 -12.84 1.87
CA ALA A 36 0.94 -13.65 2.80
C ALA A 36 -0.36 -14.20 2.17
N GLY A 37 -1.02 -13.41 1.32
CA GLY A 37 -2.18 -13.84 0.55
C GLY A 37 -1.85 -14.91 -0.49
N ALA A 38 -0.70 -14.81 -1.16
CA ALA A 38 -0.22 -15.82 -2.10
C ALA A 38 0.08 -17.14 -1.39
N ALA A 39 0.75 -17.09 -0.23
CA ALA A 39 1.01 -18.26 0.61
C ALA A 39 -0.28 -18.92 1.12
N LEU A 40 -1.30 -18.14 1.48
CA LEU A 40 -2.60 -18.70 1.89
C LEU A 40 -3.34 -19.37 0.71
N LYS A 41 -3.16 -18.88 -0.51
CA LYS A 41 -3.78 -19.41 -1.73
C LYS A 41 -3.06 -20.63 -2.30
N SER A 42 -1.80 -20.88 -1.94
CA SER A 42 -1.07 -22.06 -2.41
C SER A 42 -1.56 -23.36 -1.78
N PHE A 43 -2.34 -23.29 -0.69
CA PHE A 43 -2.98 -24.47 -0.10
C PHE A 43 -4.14 -24.96 -0.99
N PRO A 44 -4.15 -26.25 -1.39
CA PRO A 44 -5.21 -26.79 -2.24
C PRO A 44 -6.57 -26.68 -1.55
N GLY A 45 -7.58 -26.18 -2.26
CA GLY A 45 -8.93 -25.98 -1.70
C GLY A 45 -9.11 -24.71 -0.86
N SER A 46 -8.07 -23.92 -0.62
CA SER A 46 -8.18 -22.62 0.06
C SER A 46 -9.05 -21.67 -0.76
N GLY A 47 -10.19 -21.24 -0.18
CA GLY A 47 -11.17 -20.39 -0.86
C GLY A 47 -11.89 -21.03 -2.06
N SER A 48 -11.79 -22.35 -2.23
CA SER A 48 -12.32 -23.08 -3.39
C SER A 48 -13.26 -24.24 -3.03
N GLY A 49 -13.63 -24.40 -1.75
CA GLY A 49 -14.64 -25.38 -1.34
C GLY A 49 -16.07 -24.92 -1.68
N VAL A 50 -17.06 -25.71 -1.27
CA VAL A 50 -18.48 -25.40 -1.46
C VAL A 50 -18.77 -24.00 -0.89
N LEU A 51 -19.29 -23.09 -1.73
CA LEU A 51 -19.53 -21.68 -1.43
C LEU A 51 -18.28 -20.79 -1.23
N GLY A 52 -17.11 -21.21 -1.71
CA GLY A 52 -15.85 -20.46 -1.54
C GLY A 52 -15.26 -20.56 -0.13
N LEU A 53 -15.72 -21.55 0.65
CA LEU A 53 -15.20 -21.83 1.98
C LEU A 53 -13.98 -22.76 1.90
N THR A 54 -12.99 -22.52 2.74
CA THR A 54 -11.85 -23.45 2.87
C THR A 54 -12.32 -24.72 3.60
N PRO A 55 -12.09 -25.93 3.05
CA PRO A 55 -12.45 -27.19 3.71
C PRO A 55 -11.80 -27.32 5.10
N ASP A 56 -12.49 -27.98 6.04
CA ASP A 56 -11.98 -28.12 7.42
C ASP A 56 -10.66 -28.90 7.48
N ALA A 57 -10.48 -29.92 6.63
CA ALA A 57 -9.22 -30.66 6.50
C ALA A 57 -8.02 -29.75 6.18
N VAL A 58 -8.24 -28.63 5.47
CA VAL A 58 -7.19 -27.64 5.16
C VAL A 58 -7.01 -26.68 6.33
N ARG A 59 -8.08 -26.32 7.06
CA ARG A 59 -8.03 -25.43 8.22
C ARG A 59 -7.30 -26.04 9.42
N GLU A 60 -7.33 -27.36 9.53
CA GLU A 60 -6.65 -28.12 10.58
C GLU A 60 -5.13 -28.22 10.34
N LEU A 61 -4.66 -27.94 9.12
CA LEU A 61 -3.22 -27.96 8.82
C LEU A 61 -2.49 -26.84 9.59
N PRO A 62 -1.45 -27.17 10.39
CA PRO A 62 -0.68 -26.18 11.12
C PRO A 62 -0.04 -25.11 10.21
N GLU A 63 0.38 -25.52 9.01
CA GLU A 63 0.96 -24.63 8.00
C GLU A 63 -0.07 -23.62 7.48
N TRP A 64 -1.31 -24.06 7.23
CA TRP A 64 -2.39 -23.18 6.81
C TRP A 64 -2.75 -22.18 7.91
N GLN A 65 -2.81 -22.63 9.17
CA GLN A 65 -3.08 -21.75 10.31
C GLN A 65 -1.98 -20.69 10.48
N SER A 66 -0.72 -21.07 10.32
CA SER A 66 0.41 -20.15 10.33
C SER A 66 0.30 -19.11 9.21
N ALA A 67 0.05 -19.55 7.98
CA ALA A 67 -0.15 -18.67 6.83
C ALA A 67 -1.35 -17.73 7.03
N LYS A 68 -2.46 -18.23 7.59
CA LYS A 68 -3.66 -17.44 7.90
C LYS A 68 -3.38 -16.37 8.95
N ARG A 69 -2.67 -16.71 10.02
CA ARG A 69 -2.25 -15.75 11.05
C ARG A 69 -1.35 -14.66 10.47
N ARG A 70 -0.39 -15.03 9.62
CA ARG A 70 0.48 -14.07 8.92
C ARG A 70 -0.34 -13.13 8.04
N HIS A 71 -1.24 -13.68 7.23
CA HIS A 71 -2.14 -12.91 6.37
C HIS A 71 -3.01 -11.92 7.17
N ASP A 72 -3.62 -12.36 8.27
CA ASP A 72 -4.48 -11.51 9.10
C ASP A 72 -3.68 -10.39 9.79
N THR A 73 -2.47 -10.71 10.26
CA THR A 73 -1.56 -9.73 10.85
C THR A 73 -1.14 -8.67 9.83
N ALA A 74 -0.76 -9.10 8.62
CA ALA A 74 -0.40 -8.19 7.53
C ALA A 74 -1.58 -7.30 7.12
N PHE A 75 -2.78 -7.89 7.02
CA PHE A 75 -4.01 -7.15 6.70
C PHE A 75 -4.35 -6.11 7.77
N SER A 76 -4.31 -6.49 9.06
CA SER A 76 -4.56 -5.54 10.15
C SER A 76 -3.58 -4.38 10.10
N SER A 77 -2.28 -4.70 9.94
CA SER A 77 -1.22 -3.68 9.88
C SER A 77 -1.42 -2.71 8.72
N LEU A 78 -1.75 -3.22 7.52
CA LEU A 78 -2.03 -2.39 6.35
C LEU A 78 -3.29 -1.52 6.55
N ARG A 79 -4.37 -2.10 7.08
CA ARG A 79 -5.63 -1.39 7.34
C ARG A 79 -5.44 -0.26 8.34
N ASP A 80 -4.76 -0.54 9.45
CA ASP A 80 -4.53 0.44 10.52
C ASP A 80 -3.61 1.56 10.03
N PHE A 81 -2.56 1.20 9.26
CA PHE A 81 -1.71 2.17 8.59
C PHE A 81 -2.49 3.05 7.62
N ASN A 82 -3.31 2.47 6.73
CA ASN A 82 -4.08 3.21 5.75
C ASN A 82 -5.08 4.17 6.41
N ALA A 83 -5.71 3.75 7.52
CA ALA A 83 -6.60 4.61 8.28
C ALA A 83 -5.90 5.86 8.83
N ALA A 84 -4.66 5.72 9.33
CA ALA A 84 -3.85 6.85 9.79
C ALA A 84 -3.30 7.68 8.62
N PHE A 85 -2.80 7.02 7.58
CA PHE A 85 -2.17 7.62 6.40
C PHE A 85 -3.14 8.55 5.66
N VAL A 86 -4.36 8.09 5.38
CA VAL A 86 -5.37 8.92 4.70
C VAL A 86 -5.75 10.14 5.53
N LYS A 87 -5.81 10.03 6.86
CA LYS A 87 -6.10 11.18 7.74
C LYS A 87 -4.94 12.19 7.73
N ALA A 88 -3.72 11.70 7.89
CA ALA A 88 -2.51 12.52 7.97
C ALA A 88 -2.21 13.27 6.66
N PHE A 89 -2.42 12.63 5.50
CA PHE A 89 -1.99 13.14 4.19
C PHE A 89 -3.14 13.37 3.19
N HIS A 90 -4.35 13.67 3.68
CA HIS A 90 -5.53 13.84 2.81
C HIS A 90 -5.37 14.97 1.77
N LYS A 91 -4.58 16.02 2.06
CA LYS A 91 -4.37 17.15 1.14
C LYS A 91 -3.45 16.74 -0.02
N GLU A 92 -2.35 16.07 0.30
CA GLU A 92 -1.36 15.52 -0.61
C GLU A 92 -2.01 14.48 -1.52
N LEU A 93 -2.76 13.54 -0.95
CA LEU A 93 -3.52 12.53 -1.71
C LEU A 93 -4.54 13.17 -2.65
N ARG A 94 -5.22 14.24 -2.23
CA ARG A 94 -6.18 14.97 -3.09
C ARG A 94 -5.45 15.70 -4.22
N ALA A 95 -4.31 16.32 -3.93
CA ALA A 95 -3.50 17.00 -4.93
C ALA A 95 -2.96 16.02 -5.98
N GLU A 96 -2.44 14.86 -5.54
CA GLU A 96 -1.97 13.77 -6.40
C GLU A 96 -3.08 13.25 -7.31
N ARG A 97 -4.26 12.91 -6.75
CA ARG A 97 -5.42 12.47 -7.54
C ARG A 97 -5.86 13.52 -8.56
N ARG A 98 -5.87 14.80 -8.18
CA ARG A 98 -6.22 15.90 -9.10
C ARG A 98 -5.20 16.04 -10.22
N ALA A 99 -3.91 15.90 -9.93
CA ALA A 99 -2.86 15.90 -10.94
C ALA A 99 -3.03 14.74 -11.93
N GLN A 100 -3.29 13.53 -11.43
CA GLN A 100 -3.54 12.34 -12.25
C GLN A 100 -4.74 12.52 -13.17
N LEU A 101 -5.88 13.02 -12.65
CA LEU A 101 -7.08 13.29 -13.44
C LEU A 101 -6.86 14.38 -14.50
N ARG A 102 -6.03 15.38 -14.22
CA ARG A 102 -5.68 16.42 -15.21
C ARG A 102 -4.81 15.85 -16.32
N GLY A 103 -3.80 15.06 -15.99
CA GLY A 103 -2.95 14.40 -16.99
C GLY A 103 -3.72 13.45 -17.90
N MET A 104 -4.67 12.68 -17.35
CA MET A 104 -5.56 11.81 -18.13
C MET A 104 -6.51 12.58 -19.07
N ARG A 105 -6.83 13.84 -18.76
CA ARG A 105 -7.74 14.67 -19.58
C ARG A 105 -7.06 15.38 -20.73
N THR A 106 -5.74 15.57 -20.66
CA THR A 106 -4.93 16.23 -21.70
C THR A 106 -4.42 15.28 -22.78
N ASP A 107 -4.64 13.98 -22.62
CA ASP A 107 -4.24 12.91 -23.55
C ASP A 107 -5.41 12.46 -24.44
N LYS A 108 -6.29 13.39 -24.80
CA LYS A 108 -7.52 13.15 -25.57
C LYS A 108 -7.71 14.24 -26.61
#